data_AF-A0A9D2H7H8-F1
#
_entry.id   AF-A0A9D2H7H8-F1
#
_cell.length_a   1.000
_cell.length_b   1.000
_cell.length_c   1.000
_cell.angle_alpha   90.00
_cell.angle_beta   90.00
_cell.angle_gamma   90.00
#
_symmetry.space_group_name_H-M   'P 1'
#
loop_
_entity.id
_entity.type
_entity.pdbx_description
1 polymer ?
#
loop_
_entity_poly.entity_id
_entity_poly.type
_entity_poly.pdbx_seq_one_letter_code
_entity_poly.pdbx_strand_id
1 'polypeptide(L)'
;MTSTSDFDPSLLEAKSLALAALAEITPESTIGEPADYAVENDGIVSLRFRSLLLGYPGWFWTVSLTRVEGEAPTVLEAELLPGDGALLAPEWVPWSQRLEEYKAHQAEIKANEQAQADSNDDDGDDDDDDDLDASDYLHAGDVDGVDIEELDDSYDDDDDHDRDDDHHDDGEHGDEDDRDE
;
A
#
# COMPACT_ATOMS: atom_id res chain seq x y z
N MET A 1 -9.06 33.71 19.88
CA MET A 1 -9.36 34.80 18.93
C MET A 1 -8.76 34.35 17.61
N THR A 2 -9.56 33.73 16.74
CA THR A 2 -9.12 33.40 15.38
C THR A 2 -9.11 34.71 14.61
N SER A 3 -7.92 35.28 14.42
CA SER A 3 -7.74 36.47 13.60
C SER A 3 -8.22 36.09 12.20
N THR A 4 -9.26 36.77 11.70
CA THR A 4 -9.68 36.64 10.31
C THR A 4 -8.49 37.08 9.47
N SER A 5 -7.78 36.13 8.86
CA SER A 5 -6.65 36.41 8.00
C SER A 5 -7.17 37.21 6.80
N ASP A 6 -6.67 38.43 6.64
CA ASP A 6 -6.93 39.23 5.44
C ASP A 6 -6.13 38.57 4.31
N PHE A 7 -6.82 37.95 3.35
CA PHE A 7 -6.21 37.28 2.21
C PHE A 7 -6.50 38.07 0.94
N ASP A 8 -5.67 37.92 -0.09
CA ASP A 8 -5.91 38.56 -1.38
C ASP A 8 -7.08 37.86 -2.12
N PRO A 9 -8.22 38.53 -2.34
CA PRO A 9 -9.41 37.91 -2.94
C PRO A 9 -9.18 37.41 -4.38
N SER A 10 -8.16 37.91 -5.08
CA SER A 10 -7.82 37.44 -6.42
C SER A 10 -7.24 36.02 -6.44
N LEU A 11 -6.83 35.47 -5.28
CA LEU A 11 -6.48 34.06 -5.14
C LEU A 11 -7.67 33.14 -5.45
N LEU A 12 -8.90 33.59 -5.22
CA LEU A 12 -10.12 32.83 -5.57
C LEU A 12 -10.32 32.66 -7.09
N GLU A 13 -9.75 33.57 -7.87
CA GLU A 13 -9.80 33.56 -9.33
C GLU A 13 -8.63 32.78 -9.94
N ALA A 14 -7.62 32.40 -9.14
CA ALA A 14 -6.44 31.66 -9.59
C ALA A 14 -6.70 30.15 -9.84
N LYS A 15 -7.91 29.79 -10.26
CA LYS A 15 -8.33 28.40 -10.52
C LYS A 15 -7.48 27.72 -11.60
N SER A 16 -7.11 28.46 -12.66
CA SER A 16 -6.26 27.92 -13.71
C SER A 16 -4.87 27.54 -13.20
N LEU A 17 -4.32 28.30 -12.24
CA LEU A 17 -3.05 27.96 -11.59
C LEU A 17 -3.20 26.70 -10.75
N ALA A 18 -4.29 26.59 -9.98
CA ALA A 18 -4.57 25.39 -9.18
C ALA A 18 -4.76 24.13 -10.03
N LEU A 19 -5.52 24.23 -11.13
CA LEU A 19 -5.73 23.12 -12.06
C LEU A 19 -4.42 22.70 -12.75
N ALA A 20 -3.56 23.66 -13.10
CA ALA A 20 -2.24 23.36 -13.65
C ALA A 20 -1.38 22.58 -12.65
N ALA A 21 -1.35 23.00 -11.38
CA ALA A 21 -0.61 22.30 -10.33
C ALA A 21 -1.14 20.87 -10.09
N LEU A 22 -2.45 20.66 -10.12
CA LEU A 22 -3.02 19.32 -10.01
C LEU A 22 -2.66 18.44 -11.22
N ALA A 23 -2.67 19.00 -12.43
CA ALA A 23 -2.30 18.27 -13.64
C ALA A 23 -0.84 17.78 -13.64
N GLU A 24 0.03 18.33 -12.80
CA GLU A 24 1.41 17.85 -12.62
C GLU A 24 1.48 16.54 -11.81
N ILE A 25 0.51 16.28 -10.92
CA ILE A 25 0.55 15.15 -9.98
C ILE A 25 -0.53 14.09 -10.23
N THR A 26 -1.59 14.43 -10.98
CA THR A 26 -2.71 13.52 -11.24
C THR A 26 -3.32 13.75 -12.62
N PRO A 27 -3.91 12.73 -13.26
CA PRO A 27 -4.64 12.92 -14.51
C PRO A 27 -5.83 13.86 -14.32
N GLU A 28 -6.08 14.75 -15.30
CA GLU A 28 -7.21 15.69 -15.27
C GLU A 28 -8.57 15.00 -15.09
N SER A 29 -8.72 13.76 -15.57
CA SER A 29 -9.94 12.96 -15.41
C SER A 29 -10.29 12.63 -13.95
N THR A 30 -9.34 12.80 -13.03
CA THR A 30 -9.52 12.59 -11.59
C THR A 30 -9.95 13.85 -10.86
N ILE A 31 -9.91 15.01 -11.53
CA ILE A 31 -10.25 16.32 -10.99
C ILE A 31 -11.69 16.63 -11.38
N GLY A 32 -12.55 16.77 -10.38
CA GLY A 32 -13.96 17.08 -10.56
C GLY A 32 -14.27 18.56 -10.51
N GLU A 33 -15.56 18.86 -10.37
CA GLU A 33 -16.04 20.23 -10.29
C GLU A 33 -15.40 21.01 -9.13
N PRO A 34 -15.15 22.32 -9.32
CA PRO A 34 -14.77 23.21 -8.23
C PRO A 34 -15.79 23.12 -7.09
N ALA A 35 -15.29 23.03 -5.87
CA ALA A 35 -16.08 22.98 -4.66
C ALA A 35 -16.00 24.32 -3.92
N ASP A 36 -15.57 24.28 -2.68
CA ASP A 36 -15.37 25.40 -1.78
C ASP A 36 -13.91 25.85 -1.73
N TYR A 37 -13.63 26.82 -0.86
CA TYR A 37 -12.28 27.26 -0.53
C TYR A 37 -12.16 27.42 0.98
N ALA A 38 -10.95 27.25 1.49
CA ALA A 38 -10.60 27.54 2.87
C ALA A 38 -9.63 28.72 2.91
N VAL A 39 -9.82 29.62 3.86
CA VAL A 39 -8.86 30.68 4.18
C VAL A 39 -8.04 30.17 5.35
N GLU A 40 -6.77 29.94 5.08
CA GLU A 40 -5.81 29.49 6.08
C GLU A 40 -5.12 30.71 6.72
N ASN A 41 -4.17 30.44 7.61
CA ASN A 41 -3.37 31.51 8.21
C ASN A 41 -2.41 32.14 7.18
N ASP A 42 -1.88 33.31 7.52
CA ASP A 42 -0.81 33.98 6.76
C ASP A 42 -1.14 34.28 5.28
N GLY A 43 -2.42 34.56 5.01
CA GLY A 43 -2.89 34.95 3.67
C GLY A 43 -2.95 33.81 2.66
N ILE A 44 -2.89 32.56 3.12
CA ILE A 44 -3.00 31.37 2.30
C ILE A 44 -4.48 31.06 2.02
N VAL A 45 -4.78 30.65 0.80
CA VAL A 45 -6.12 30.22 0.37
C VAL A 45 -6.03 28.87 -0.29
N SER A 46 -6.78 27.91 0.21
CA SER A 46 -6.86 26.57 -0.35
C SER A 46 -8.10 26.42 -1.23
N LEU A 47 -7.90 26.24 -2.53
CA LEU A 47 -8.96 25.97 -3.49
C LEU A 47 -9.23 24.47 -3.55
N ARG A 48 -10.51 24.08 -3.44
CA ARG A 48 -10.91 22.66 -3.43
C ARG A 48 -11.69 22.27 -4.66
N PHE A 49 -11.43 21.07 -5.16
CA PHE A 49 -12.10 20.43 -6.28
C PHE A 49 -12.51 19.03 -5.85
N ARG A 50 -13.69 18.56 -6.27
CA ARG A 50 -14.11 17.19 -5.95
C ARG A 50 -13.11 16.17 -6.53
N SER A 51 -12.79 15.12 -5.79
CA SER A 51 -12.06 13.98 -6.37
C SER A 51 -13.01 13.08 -7.16
N LEU A 52 -12.58 12.64 -8.34
CA LEU A 52 -13.25 11.61 -9.15
C LEU A 52 -12.54 10.25 -9.07
N LEU A 53 -11.54 10.12 -8.19
CA LEU A 53 -10.91 8.83 -7.95
C LEU A 53 -11.90 7.87 -7.27
N LEU A 54 -12.04 6.66 -7.83
CA LEU A 54 -12.99 5.65 -7.34
C LEU A 54 -12.72 5.23 -5.89
N GLY A 55 -11.46 5.22 -5.47
CA GLY A 55 -11.05 4.87 -4.10
C GLY A 55 -11.20 6.01 -3.08
N TYR A 56 -11.53 7.22 -3.52
CA TYR A 56 -11.58 8.41 -2.66
C TYR A 56 -12.94 9.13 -2.72
N PRO A 57 -14.07 8.41 -2.52
CA PRO A 57 -15.38 9.03 -2.49
C PRO A 57 -15.47 10.02 -1.32
N GLY A 58 -15.92 11.24 -1.59
CA GLY A 58 -16.04 12.31 -0.59
C GLY A 58 -14.73 13.07 -0.29
N TRP A 59 -13.64 12.76 -1.02
CA TRP A 59 -12.38 13.49 -0.90
C TRP A 59 -12.29 14.66 -1.89
N PHE A 60 -11.39 15.59 -1.59
CA PHE A 60 -11.16 16.81 -2.36
C PHE A 60 -9.68 16.96 -2.72
N TRP A 61 -9.42 17.24 -3.99
CA TRP A 61 -8.16 17.83 -4.39
C TRP A 61 -8.11 19.26 -3.85
N THR A 62 -7.06 19.57 -3.11
CA THR A 62 -6.87 20.85 -2.44
C THR A 62 -5.57 21.46 -2.91
N VAL A 63 -5.59 22.71 -3.33
CA VAL A 63 -4.40 23.45 -3.73
C VAL A 63 -4.29 24.72 -2.91
N SER A 64 -3.26 24.79 -2.08
CA SER A 64 -2.98 25.97 -1.26
C SER A 64 -2.18 26.98 -2.06
N LEU A 65 -2.73 28.20 -2.16
CA LEU A 65 -2.16 29.30 -2.92
C LEU A 65 -1.81 30.45 -1.98
N THR A 66 -0.77 31.19 -2.33
CA THR A 66 -0.42 32.45 -1.66
C THR A 66 0.05 33.48 -2.68
N ARG A 67 0.19 34.72 -2.26
CA ARG A 67 0.79 35.79 -3.05
C ARG A 67 1.64 36.69 -2.17
N VAL A 68 2.86 36.95 -2.65
CA VAL A 68 3.70 38.03 -2.12
C VAL A 68 3.30 39.35 -2.78
N GLU A 69 3.24 40.43 -1.99
CA GLU A 69 2.83 41.75 -2.49
C GLU A 69 3.66 42.18 -3.71
N GLY A 70 2.99 42.53 -4.81
CA GLY A 70 3.63 42.93 -6.06
C GLY A 70 4.04 41.77 -6.97
N GLU A 71 3.85 40.52 -6.55
CA GLU A 71 4.14 39.32 -7.34
C GLU A 71 2.86 38.60 -7.80
N ALA A 72 3.03 37.66 -8.73
CA ALA A 72 1.95 36.76 -9.14
C ALA A 72 1.65 35.71 -8.05
N PRO A 73 0.43 35.14 -7.97
CA PRO A 73 0.14 34.02 -7.09
C PRO A 73 1.07 32.84 -7.34
N THR A 74 1.38 32.10 -6.28
CA THR A 74 2.15 30.87 -6.31
C THR A 74 1.40 29.75 -5.61
N VAL A 75 1.77 28.52 -5.96
CA VAL A 75 1.27 27.29 -5.33
C VAL A 75 2.23 26.89 -4.23
N LEU A 76 1.71 26.58 -3.05
CA LEU A 76 2.48 26.06 -1.93
C LEU A 76 2.47 24.53 -1.92
N GLU A 77 1.28 23.94 -2.06
CA GLU A 77 1.10 22.49 -2.07
C GLU A 77 -0.15 22.10 -2.84
N ALA A 78 -0.19 20.84 -3.27
CA ALA A 78 -1.33 20.18 -3.88
C ALA A 78 -1.50 18.81 -3.21
N GLU A 79 -2.67 18.58 -2.63
CA GLU A 79 -2.94 17.44 -1.77
C GLU A 79 -4.36 16.89 -1.96
N LEU A 80 -4.56 15.65 -1.52
CA LEU A 80 -5.87 14.98 -1.54
C LEU A 80 -6.32 14.81 -0.09
N LEU A 81 -7.37 15.53 0.30
CA LEU A 81 -7.86 15.55 1.68
C LEU A 81 -9.28 15.00 1.79
N PRO A 82 -9.61 14.28 2.88
CA PRO A 82 -10.96 13.80 3.12
C PRO A 82 -11.88 14.98 3.48
N GLY A 83 -13.08 15.00 2.90
CA GLY A 83 -14.16 15.89 3.35
C GLY A 83 -15.22 15.16 4.15
N ASP A 84 -16.35 15.84 4.37
CA ASP A 84 -17.49 15.26 5.08
C ASP A 84 -18.05 14.05 4.33
N GLY A 85 -18.13 12.92 5.03
CA GLY A 85 -18.59 11.65 4.46
C GLY A 85 -17.54 10.92 3.61
N ALA A 86 -16.27 11.35 3.64
CA ALA A 86 -15.18 10.62 3.03
C ALA A 86 -15.05 9.21 3.64
N LEU A 87 -14.80 8.22 2.78
CA LEU A 87 -14.41 6.89 3.25
C LEU A 87 -13.00 6.98 3.82
N LEU A 88 -12.89 6.82 5.15
CA LEU A 88 -11.63 6.83 5.88
C LEU A 88 -11.17 5.40 6.16
N ALA A 89 -9.85 5.24 6.28
CA ALA A 89 -9.27 4.01 6.77
C ALA A 89 -9.73 3.73 8.21
N PRO A 90 -9.85 2.45 8.60
CA PRO A 90 -10.07 2.09 10.00
C PRO A 90 -8.87 2.51 10.86
N GLU A 91 -9.08 2.53 12.19
CA GLU A 91 -8.01 2.77 13.15
C GLU A 91 -6.87 1.79 12.95
N TRP A 92 -5.63 2.29 13.10
CA TRP A 92 -4.45 1.46 12.96
C TRP A 92 -4.37 0.46 14.12
N VAL A 93 -4.02 -0.78 13.79
CA VAL A 93 -3.85 -1.88 14.75
C VAL A 93 -2.37 -2.30 14.71
N PRO A 94 -1.70 -2.45 15.87
CA PRO A 94 -0.34 -2.96 15.94
C PRO A 94 -0.15 -4.27 15.21
N TRP A 95 0.98 -4.40 14.52
CA TRP A 95 1.28 -5.61 13.74
C TRP A 95 1.28 -6.87 14.61
N SER A 96 1.79 -6.79 15.85
CA SER A 96 1.80 -7.93 16.78
C SER A 96 0.38 -8.44 17.09
N GLN A 97 -0.59 -7.53 17.23
CA GLN A 97 -1.98 -7.90 17.47
C GLN A 97 -2.61 -8.53 16.22
N ARG A 98 -2.36 -7.95 15.03
CA ARG A 98 -2.85 -8.55 13.77
C ARG A 98 -2.31 -9.97 13.57
N LEU A 99 -1.04 -10.20 13.93
CA LEU A 99 -0.42 -11.51 13.81
C LEU A 99 -1.01 -12.51 14.82
N GLU A 100 -1.31 -12.09 16.04
CA GLU A 100 -1.96 -12.95 17.05
C GLU A 100 -3.36 -13.38 16.59
N GLU A 101 -4.17 -12.44 16.09
CA GLU A 101 -5.49 -12.72 15.53
C GLU A 101 -5.40 -13.68 14.33
N TYR A 102 -4.42 -13.48 13.44
CA TYR A 102 -4.16 -14.38 12.32
C TYR A 102 -3.81 -15.80 12.80
N LYS A 103 -2.89 -15.94 13.75
CA LYS A 103 -2.49 -17.26 14.30
C LYS A 103 -3.66 -17.97 15.00
N ALA A 104 -4.49 -17.22 15.72
CA ALA A 104 -5.69 -17.76 16.35
C ALA A 104 -6.68 -18.31 15.31
N HIS A 105 -6.92 -17.57 14.23
CA HIS A 105 -7.78 -18.00 13.13
C HIS A 105 -7.25 -19.27 12.43
N GLN A 106 -5.93 -19.36 12.19
CA GLN A 106 -5.31 -20.56 11.63
C GLN A 106 -5.48 -21.79 12.53
N ALA A 107 -5.31 -21.62 13.85
CA ALA A 107 -5.52 -22.70 14.80
C ALA A 107 -6.99 -23.17 14.85
N GLU A 108 -7.95 -22.25 14.68
CA GLU A 108 -9.39 -22.58 14.61
C GLU A 108 -9.72 -23.37 13.34
N ILE A 109 -9.19 -22.96 12.18
CA ILE A 109 -9.35 -23.70 10.91
C ILE A 109 -8.83 -25.14 11.07
N LYS A 110 -7.59 -25.29 11.54
CA LYS A 110 -6.95 -26.61 11.73
C LYS A 110 -7.72 -27.51 12.70
N ALA A 111 -8.21 -26.94 13.80
CA ALA A 111 -9.01 -27.70 14.76
C ALA A 111 -10.35 -28.16 14.17
N ASN A 112 -10.99 -27.31 13.35
CA ASN A 112 -12.23 -27.65 12.67
C ASN A 112 -12.02 -28.71 11.58
N GLU A 113 -10.94 -28.62 10.79
CA GLU A 113 -10.55 -29.65 9.82
C GLU A 113 -10.30 -31.00 10.50
N GLN A 114 -9.57 -31.00 11.62
CA GLN A 114 -9.35 -32.24 12.39
C GLN A 114 -10.66 -32.82 12.90
N ALA A 115 -11.57 -31.98 13.43
CA ALA A 115 -12.87 -32.44 13.89
C ALA A 115 -13.75 -32.98 12.76
N GLN A 116 -13.65 -32.42 11.55
CA GLN A 116 -14.34 -32.92 10.36
C GLN A 116 -13.75 -34.25 9.90
N ALA A 117 -12.43 -34.39 9.89
CA ALA A 117 -11.75 -35.65 9.60
C ALA A 117 -12.16 -36.75 10.59
N ASP A 118 -12.16 -36.44 11.90
CA ASP A 118 -12.58 -37.38 12.95
C ASP A 118 -14.08 -37.75 12.85
N SER A 119 -14.91 -36.92 12.21
CA SER A 119 -16.35 -37.20 12.00
C SER A 119 -16.65 -37.99 10.73
N ASN A 120 -15.75 -37.96 9.74
CA ASN A 120 -15.88 -38.72 8.49
C ASN A 120 -15.37 -40.17 8.60
N ASP A 121 -14.76 -40.53 9.74
CA ASP A 121 -14.23 -41.88 10.02
C ASP A 121 -15.31 -42.84 10.60
N ASP A 122 -16.59 -42.44 10.61
CA ASP A 122 -17.74 -43.24 11.11
C ASP A 122 -18.70 -43.75 10.00
N ASP A 123 -18.35 -43.63 8.71
CA ASP A 123 -19.00 -44.45 7.67
C ASP A 123 -18.23 -45.77 7.53
N GLY A 124 -18.69 -46.75 8.31
CA GLY A 124 -18.14 -48.10 8.30
C GLY A 124 -18.20 -48.75 6.93
N ASP A 125 -17.05 -49.33 6.54
CA ASP A 125 -16.89 -50.64 5.90
C ASP A 125 -18.06 -51.07 5.00
N ASP A 126 -17.99 -50.74 3.72
CA ASP A 126 -18.50 -51.62 2.67
C ASP A 126 -17.39 -51.80 1.63
N ASP A 127 -16.85 -53.02 1.60
CA ASP A 127 -16.02 -53.57 0.54
C ASP A 127 -16.60 -53.21 -0.84
N ASP A 128 -15.86 -52.49 -1.68
CA ASP A 128 -15.73 -52.85 -3.09
C ASP A 128 -14.46 -52.22 -3.68
N ASP A 129 -13.60 -53.11 -4.19
CA ASP A 129 -12.48 -52.79 -5.08
C ASP A 129 -13.03 -52.03 -6.31
N ASP A 130 -12.73 -50.74 -6.44
CA ASP A 130 -12.75 -50.08 -7.75
C ASP A 130 -11.60 -49.06 -7.84
N ASP A 131 -10.62 -49.41 -8.68
CA ASP A 131 -9.52 -48.58 -9.18
C ASP A 131 -10.06 -47.26 -9.78
N LEU A 132 -10.25 -46.23 -8.96
CA LEU A 132 -10.58 -44.88 -9.41
C LEU A 132 -9.40 -43.93 -9.17
N ASP A 133 -8.68 -43.72 -10.27
CA ASP A 133 -7.71 -42.66 -10.58
C ASP A 133 -7.78 -41.42 -9.65
N ALA A 134 -6.81 -41.34 -8.74
CA ALA A 134 -6.66 -40.26 -7.75
C ALA A 134 -6.14 -38.95 -8.38
N SER A 135 -6.83 -38.45 -9.41
CA SER A 135 -6.45 -37.23 -10.13
C SER A 135 -7.37 -36.02 -9.90
N ASP A 136 -8.29 -36.03 -8.93
CA ASP A 136 -9.21 -34.90 -8.76
C ASP A 136 -9.55 -34.54 -7.31
N TYR A 137 -8.54 -34.16 -6.53
CA TYR A 137 -8.76 -33.24 -5.41
C TYR A 137 -7.96 -31.96 -5.64
N LEU A 138 -8.44 -31.15 -6.57
CA LEU A 138 -8.08 -29.76 -6.68
C LEU A 138 -8.52 -29.05 -5.38
N HIS A 139 -7.60 -28.90 -4.44
CA HIS A 139 -7.77 -27.97 -3.32
C HIS A 139 -7.93 -26.58 -3.95
N ALA A 140 -9.06 -25.93 -3.67
CA ALA A 140 -9.33 -24.57 -4.10
C ALA A 140 -8.42 -23.58 -3.33
N GLY A 141 -7.12 -23.58 -3.65
CA GLY A 141 -6.08 -22.79 -3.00
C GLY A 141 -4.75 -22.79 -3.76
N ASP A 142 -4.48 -23.86 -4.51
CA ASP A 142 -3.17 -24.07 -5.15
C ASP A 142 -3.11 -23.47 -6.56
N VAL A 143 -3.23 -22.15 -6.67
CA VAL A 143 -3.12 -21.45 -7.97
C VAL A 143 -1.65 -21.20 -8.38
N ASP A 144 -0.71 -21.32 -7.46
CA ASP A 144 0.67 -20.90 -7.68
C ASP A 144 1.71 -21.86 -7.11
N GLY A 145 1.36 -23.13 -6.87
CA GLY A 145 2.35 -24.21 -6.63
C GLY A 145 3.37 -23.94 -5.53
N VAL A 146 3.06 -23.04 -4.60
CA VAL A 146 3.81 -22.78 -3.38
C VAL A 146 2.98 -23.39 -2.26
N ASP A 147 3.39 -24.58 -1.82
CA ASP A 147 2.86 -25.20 -0.61
C ASP A 147 3.32 -24.36 0.58
N ILE A 148 2.46 -23.47 1.10
CA ILE A 148 2.79 -22.65 2.28
C ILE A 148 2.89 -23.49 3.57
N GLU A 149 2.47 -24.76 3.49
CA GLU A 149 2.53 -25.76 4.56
C GLU A 149 3.93 -26.36 4.75
N GLU A 150 4.90 -26.09 3.85
CA GLU A 150 6.30 -26.55 3.96
C GLU A 150 7.27 -25.43 4.37
N LEU A 151 6.80 -24.43 5.12
CA LEU A 151 7.71 -23.61 5.93
C LEU A 151 7.83 -24.26 7.31
N ASP A 152 8.73 -25.23 7.40
CA ASP A 152 9.22 -25.75 8.68
C ASP A 152 9.99 -24.65 9.42
N ASP A 153 9.47 -24.25 10.59
CA ASP A 153 10.03 -23.19 11.42
C ASP A 153 11.37 -23.59 12.08
N SER A 154 11.89 -24.82 11.87
CA SER A 154 13.20 -25.21 12.40
C SER A 154 14.34 -24.75 11.49
N TYR A 155 14.67 -23.47 11.54
CA TYR A 155 16.02 -23.01 11.24
C TYR A 155 16.96 -23.48 12.37
N ASP A 156 17.42 -24.73 12.30
CA ASP A 156 18.61 -25.17 13.04
C ASP A 156 19.84 -24.69 12.25
N ASP A 157 20.44 -23.60 12.73
CA ASP A 157 21.72 -23.04 12.33
C ASP A 157 22.84 -23.94 12.87
N ASP A 158 23.17 -25.03 12.18
CA ASP A 158 24.36 -25.83 12.46
C ASP A 158 24.86 -26.48 11.15
N ASP A 159 25.73 -25.79 10.43
CA ASP A 159 26.70 -26.48 9.57
C ASP A 159 28.07 -25.79 9.65
N ASP A 160 28.76 -26.08 10.75
CA ASP A 160 30.22 -26.01 10.87
C ASP A 160 30.87 -26.97 9.87
N HIS A 161 31.25 -26.46 8.70
CA HIS A 161 32.18 -27.15 7.83
C HIS A 161 33.40 -26.30 7.50
N ASP A 162 34.36 -26.37 8.44
CA ASP A 162 35.78 -26.19 8.20
C ASP A 162 36.22 -26.95 6.93
N ARG A 163 36.64 -26.19 5.91
CA ARG A 163 37.59 -26.66 4.91
C ARG A 163 38.66 -25.59 4.71
N ASP A 164 39.69 -25.72 5.53
CA ASP A 164 41.01 -25.18 5.28
C ASP A 164 41.59 -25.68 3.95
N ASP A 165 42.34 -24.77 3.31
CA ASP A 165 43.46 -24.96 2.37
C ASP A 165 43.16 -25.58 0.98
N ASP A 166 43.69 -25.10 -0.16
CA ASP A 166 44.96 -24.41 -0.40
C ASP A 166 44.93 -23.43 -1.60
N HIS A 167 45.58 -22.28 -1.40
CA HIS A 167 46.30 -21.40 -2.33
C HIS A 167 46.40 -21.73 -3.85
N HIS A 168 46.01 -20.77 -4.70
CA HIS A 168 46.98 -20.17 -5.64
C HIS A 168 46.70 -18.69 -5.92
N ASP A 169 47.78 -17.93 -5.76
CA ASP A 169 47.96 -16.49 -5.89
C ASP A 169 48.66 -16.23 -7.22
N ASP A 170 48.02 -15.47 -8.09
CA ASP A 170 48.62 -14.54 -9.04
C ASP A 170 47.52 -13.54 -9.45
N GLY A 171 47.63 -12.23 -9.31
CA GLY A 171 48.82 -11.38 -9.23
C GLY A 171 48.66 -10.32 -10.32
N GLU A 172 48.06 -9.18 -9.94
CA GLU A 172 48.04 -7.86 -10.60
C GLU A 172 47.83 -7.76 -12.12
N HIS A 173 46.88 -6.90 -12.53
CA HIS A 173 47.20 -5.85 -13.51
C HIS A 173 46.18 -4.70 -13.37
N GLY A 174 46.63 -3.62 -12.75
CA GLY A 174 46.04 -2.30 -12.89
C GLY A 174 46.60 -1.63 -14.15
N ASP A 175 45.71 -1.07 -14.95
CA ASP A 175 45.98 -0.05 -15.97
C ASP A 175 44.82 0.95 -15.80
N GLU A 176 45.05 2.05 -15.09
CA GLU A 176 45.52 3.35 -15.59
C GLU A 176 44.40 4.22 -16.19
N ASP A 177 44.42 5.47 -15.72
CA ASP A 177 43.54 6.60 -15.99
C ASP A 177 43.50 7.04 -17.47
N ASP A 178 42.64 8.04 -17.70
CA ASP A 178 42.55 8.96 -18.85
C ASP A 178 41.60 8.58 -20.00
N ARG A 179 40.46 9.29 -20.01
CA ARG A 179 39.92 9.95 -21.21
C ARG A 179 38.94 11.07 -20.85
N ASP A 180 39.42 12.30 -20.99
CA ASP A 180 38.62 13.49 -21.31
C ASP A 180 37.69 13.23 -22.51
N GLU A 181 36.44 13.69 -22.45
CA GLU A 181 35.85 14.73 -23.33
C GLU A 181 34.44 15.14 -22.85
#